data_AF-A0A149ZQW2-F1
#
_entry.id   AF-A0A149ZQW2-F1
#
_cell.length_a   1.000
_cell.length_b   1.000
_cell.length_c   1.000
_cell.angle_alpha   90.00
_cell.angle_beta   90.00
_cell.angle_gamma   90.00
#
_symmetry.space_group_name_H-M   'P 1'
#
loop_
_entity.id
_entity.type
_entity.pdbx_description
1 polymer ?
#
loop_
_entity_poly.entity_id
_entity_poly.type
_entity_poly.pdbx_seq_one_letter_code
_entity_poly.pdbx_strand_id
1 'polypeptide(L)'
;LFGPDDQLGTLNFLRLADLSRSAHSVRAGQAFSLDLRSDIIAPSLAPTREPLIHHIFQRTPFHRDEWLDRFYTQYGSQLDGLRHIAHPDHGFYNGADGDTFTPGTESLSIHHLTHLPIAGRAVLIDVDRYLAATGTPIDHTAGQPVPLATITAALHDQGTEISPGDIVLIRFGWLDHYRNHSTLEWRENLVHKQFHTGVLQSQDVVEWLWNHRVAMVAADNFAFECWPAQPGTPFLSDAEQRGETGDPHAGIMHRALIGLLGMPIGELWDLDPL
;
A
#
# COMPACT_ATOMS: atom_id res chain seq x y z
N LEU A 1 -17.85 10.56 -10.27
CA LEU A 1 -16.86 11.47 -10.90
C LEU A 1 -16.36 10.93 -12.23
N PHE A 2 -15.84 9.70 -12.26
CA PHE A 2 -15.28 9.06 -13.46
C PHE A 2 -16.30 8.32 -14.33
N GLY A 3 -17.57 8.28 -13.89
CA GLY A 3 -18.66 7.61 -14.57
C GLY A 3 -19.28 6.53 -13.67
N PRO A 4 -20.52 6.11 -13.94
CA PRO A 4 -21.19 5.07 -13.16
C PRO A 4 -20.62 3.66 -13.38
N ASP A 5 -19.90 3.44 -14.49
CA ASP A 5 -19.32 2.14 -14.82
C ASP A 5 -17.81 2.06 -14.52
N ASP A 6 -17.24 3.09 -13.87
CA ASP A 6 -15.80 3.16 -13.61
C ASP A 6 -15.30 2.00 -12.75
N GLN A 7 -14.13 1.47 -13.12
CA GLN A 7 -13.46 0.33 -12.50
C GLN A 7 -12.03 0.67 -12.02
N LEU A 8 -11.58 1.91 -12.23
CA LEU A 8 -10.18 2.31 -12.06
C LEU A 8 -9.97 3.31 -10.91
N GLY A 9 -11.02 4.03 -10.50
CA GLY A 9 -10.94 4.97 -9.38
C GLY A 9 -9.93 6.08 -9.63
N THR A 10 -9.08 6.38 -8.65
CA THR A 10 -8.09 7.47 -8.74
C THR A 10 -7.03 7.23 -9.79
N LEU A 11 -6.85 6.01 -10.30
CA LEU A 11 -5.96 5.76 -11.44
C LEU A 11 -6.39 6.52 -12.70
N ASN A 12 -7.65 6.95 -12.80
CA ASN A 12 -8.10 7.87 -13.86
C ASN A 12 -7.37 9.24 -13.83
N PHE A 13 -6.67 9.57 -12.76
CA PHE A 13 -5.77 10.73 -12.72
C PHE A 13 -4.46 10.51 -13.48
N LEU A 14 -4.06 9.25 -13.75
CA LEU A 14 -2.98 8.94 -14.68
C LEU A 14 -3.39 9.37 -16.08
N ARG A 15 -2.82 10.47 -16.56
CA ARG A 15 -3.07 10.95 -17.92
C ARG A 15 -1.98 10.42 -18.83
N LEU A 16 -2.36 9.59 -19.81
CA LEU A 16 -1.41 9.10 -20.81
C LEU A 16 -0.70 10.24 -21.57
N ALA A 17 -1.38 11.36 -21.78
CA ALA A 17 -0.79 12.57 -22.38
C ALA A 17 0.37 13.15 -21.55
N ASP A 18 0.40 12.87 -20.24
CA ASP A 18 1.44 13.34 -19.33
C ASP A 18 2.62 12.37 -19.25
N LEU A 19 2.54 11.17 -19.83
CA LEU A 19 3.65 10.21 -19.86
C LEU A 19 4.90 10.79 -20.51
N SER A 20 4.74 11.56 -21.59
CA SER A 20 5.88 12.24 -22.22
C SER A 20 6.53 13.22 -21.25
N ARG A 21 5.75 13.95 -20.44
CA ARG A 21 6.29 14.85 -19.40
C ARG A 21 7.02 14.05 -18.32
N SER A 22 6.44 12.95 -17.83
CA SER A 22 7.09 12.08 -16.85
C SER A 22 8.38 11.43 -17.39
N ALA A 23 8.44 11.12 -18.69
CA ALA A 23 9.66 10.62 -19.33
C ALA A 23 10.79 11.66 -19.29
N HIS A 24 10.49 12.96 -19.24
CA HIS A 24 11.49 13.99 -19.00
C HIS A 24 12.02 13.99 -17.55
N SER A 25 11.51 13.19 -16.62
CA SER A 25 12.18 13.01 -15.32
C SER A 25 13.40 12.09 -15.41
N VAL A 26 13.51 11.28 -16.48
CA VAL A 26 14.68 10.43 -16.70
C VAL A 26 15.85 11.28 -17.17
N ARG A 27 16.86 11.43 -16.30
CA ARG A 27 18.07 12.23 -16.56
C ARG A 27 19.35 11.42 -16.42
N ALA A 28 19.47 10.66 -15.34
CA ALA A 28 20.67 9.87 -15.02
C ALA A 28 20.68 8.48 -15.66
N GLY A 29 19.55 8.02 -16.23
CA GLY A 29 19.42 6.67 -16.79
C GLY A 29 19.51 5.55 -15.74
N GLN A 30 19.27 5.87 -14.47
CA GLN A 30 19.23 4.90 -13.38
C GLN A 30 17.84 4.25 -13.31
N ALA A 31 17.82 2.96 -13.00
CA ALA A 31 16.62 2.18 -12.80
C ALA A 31 16.75 1.38 -11.52
N PHE A 32 15.70 1.36 -10.72
CA PHE A 32 15.64 0.69 -9.43
C PHE A 32 14.44 -0.27 -9.45
N SER A 33 14.66 -1.52 -9.06
CA SER A 33 13.56 -2.45 -8.81
C SER A 33 12.99 -2.15 -7.44
N LEU A 34 11.67 -1.93 -7.36
CA LEU A 34 10.96 -1.70 -6.11
C LEU A 34 10.23 -2.96 -5.62
N ASP A 35 10.55 -4.11 -6.22
CA ASP A 35 9.94 -5.40 -5.91
C ASP A 35 10.66 -6.09 -4.74
N LEU A 36 9.89 -6.39 -3.71
CA LEU A 36 10.26 -7.18 -2.56
C LEU A 36 9.95 -8.64 -2.87
N ARG A 37 10.99 -9.47 -2.89
CA ARG A 37 10.86 -10.92 -2.96
C ARG A 37 9.88 -11.45 -1.92
N SER A 38 8.96 -12.30 -2.37
CA SER A 38 7.89 -12.87 -1.53
C SER A 38 8.40 -13.73 -0.37
N ASP A 39 9.66 -14.14 -0.28
CA ASP A 39 10.18 -14.94 0.84
C ASP A 39 10.82 -14.12 1.96
N ILE A 40 10.92 -12.79 1.82
CA ILE A 40 11.60 -11.92 2.80
C ILE A 40 10.79 -11.74 4.08
N ILE A 41 9.46 -11.65 3.97
CA ILE A 41 8.58 -11.56 5.14
C ILE A 41 8.29 -12.99 5.60
N ALA A 42 9.00 -13.41 6.65
CA ALA A 42 8.89 -14.74 7.23
C ALA A 42 9.12 -14.67 8.76
N PRO A 43 8.20 -15.20 9.59
CA PRO A 43 6.93 -15.87 9.24
C PRO A 43 5.89 -14.93 8.60
N SER A 44 4.83 -15.50 8.00
CA SER A 44 3.71 -14.73 7.46
C SER A 44 3.10 -13.86 8.55
N LEU A 45 3.02 -12.56 8.29
CA LEU A 45 2.43 -11.61 9.22
C LEU A 45 0.90 -11.64 9.13
N ALA A 46 0.32 -12.07 8.01
CA ALA A 46 -1.12 -12.25 7.89
C ALA A 46 -1.51 -13.68 8.35
N PRO A 47 -2.27 -13.85 9.45
CA PRO A 47 -2.57 -15.18 10.00
C PRO A 47 -3.41 -16.07 9.08
N THR A 48 -4.06 -15.48 8.07
CA THR A 48 -4.89 -16.18 7.07
C THR A 48 -4.12 -16.60 5.82
N ARG A 49 -2.84 -16.21 5.70
CA ARG A 49 -2.00 -16.48 4.52
C ARG A 49 -0.89 -17.45 4.89
N GLU A 50 -0.91 -18.62 4.27
CA GLU A 50 0.14 -19.62 4.43
C GLU A 50 1.41 -19.23 3.65
N PRO A 51 2.62 -19.67 4.08
CA PRO A 51 3.86 -19.39 3.35
C PRO A 51 3.86 -19.96 1.92
N LEU A 52 4.37 -19.17 0.98
CA LEU A 52 4.61 -19.58 -0.41
C LEU A 52 5.41 -20.88 -0.47
N ILE A 53 5.00 -21.83 -1.31
CA ILE A 53 5.82 -23.00 -1.66
C ILE A 53 6.24 -22.88 -3.12
N HIS A 54 7.55 -22.85 -3.34
CA HIS A 54 8.14 -22.81 -4.67
C HIS A 54 8.64 -24.22 -5.06
N HIS A 55 8.09 -24.74 -6.15
CA HIS A 55 8.46 -26.03 -6.72
C HIS A 55 9.22 -25.84 -8.03
N ILE A 56 10.36 -26.52 -8.17
CA ILE A 56 11.14 -26.56 -9.41
C ILE A 56 11.17 -28.01 -9.91
N PHE A 57 10.91 -28.20 -11.21
CA PHE A 57 11.00 -29.50 -11.86
C PHE A 57 11.82 -29.46 -13.15
N GLN A 58 12.16 -30.64 -13.64
CA GLN A 58 12.90 -30.81 -14.89
C GLN A 58 12.32 -31.98 -15.71
N ARG A 59 12.33 -31.82 -17.03
CA ARG A 59 12.00 -32.90 -17.98
C ARG A 59 13.23 -33.52 -18.63
N THR A 60 14.31 -32.76 -18.71
CA THR A 60 15.61 -33.16 -19.25
C THR A 60 16.73 -32.51 -18.43
N PRO A 61 18.00 -32.94 -18.59
CA PRO A 61 19.13 -32.27 -17.94
C PRO A 61 19.30 -30.77 -18.29
N PHE A 62 18.66 -30.28 -19.37
CA PHE A 62 18.79 -28.90 -19.87
C PHE A 62 17.51 -28.06 -19.71
N HIS A 63 16.57 -28.49 -18.87
CA HIS A 63 15.28 -27.84 -18.68
C HIS A 63 14.98 -27.63 -17.19
N ARG A 64 14.53 -26.44 -16.82
CA ARG A 64 13.97 -26.13 -15.51
C ARG A 64 12.71 -25.29 -15.72
N ASP A 65 11.61 -25.73 -15.12
CA ASP A 65 10.36 -24.99 -15.01
C ASP A 65 9.94 -25.00 -13.53
N GLU A 66 9.01 -24.13 -13.18
CA GLU A 66 8.54 -23.94 -11.80
C GLU A 66 7.02 -23.80 -11.71
N TRP A 67 6.48 -24.01 -10.51
CA TRP A 67 5.15 -23.56 -10.13
C TRP A 67 5.14 -23.13 -8.67
N LEU A 68 4.13 -22.33 -8.31
CA LEU A 68 3.95 -21.77 -6.99
C LEU A 68 2.65 -22.28 -6.38
N ASP A 69 2.72 -22.88 -5.20
CA ASP A 69 1.56 -23.20 -4.37
C ASP A 69 1.42 -22.15 -3.26
N ARG A 70 0.17 -21.87 -2.86
CA ARG A 70 -0.16 -20.89 -1.79
C ARG A 70 0.38 -19.48 -2.07
N PHE A 71 0.35 -19.07 -3.34
CA PHE A 71 0.71 -17.73 -3.75
C PHE A 71 -0.46 -16.77 -3.53
N TYR A 72 -0.42 -16.02 -2.43
CA TYR A 72 -1.31 -14.89 -2.20
C TYR A 72 -0.71 -13.65 -2.86
N THR A 73 -1.48 -12.93 -3.67
CA THR A 73 -1.00 -11.72 -4.37
C THR A 73 -0.74 -10.54 -3.43
N GLN A 74 -1.09 -10.70 -2.15
CA GLN A 74 -0.83 -9.78 -1.05
C GLN A 74 0.39 -10.23 -0.21
N TYR A 75 1.44 -10.74 -0.87
CA TYR A 75 2.64 -11.25 -0.21
C TYR A 75 3.91 -10.76 -0.93
N GLY A 76 4.73 -9.96 -0.23
CA GLY A 76 5.79 -9.18 -0.86
C GLY A 76 5.27 -7.84 -1.38
N SER A 77 5.99 -7.22 -2.31
CA SER A 77 5.50 -5.99 -2.97
C SER A 77 4.21 -6.28 -3.71
N GLN A 78 3.18 -5.50 -3.39
CA GLN A 78 1.83 -5.78 -3.87
C GLN A 78 1.10 -4.51 -4.28
N LEU A 79 -0.07 -4.72 -4.88
CA LEU A 79 -1.04 -3.68 -5.15
C LEU A 79 -2.42 -4.19 -4.74
N ASP A 80 -3.01 -3.52 -3.76
CA ASP A 80 -4.38 -3.72 -3.36
C ASP A 80 -5.31 -2.97 -4.32
N GLY A 81 -6.05 -3.75 -5.11
CA GLY A 81 -7.06 -3.24 -6.03
C GLY A 81 -8.38 -2.91 -5.34
N LEU A 82 -9.33 -2.38 -6.10
CA LEU A 82 -10.60 -1.84 -5.58
C LEU A 82 -11.55 -2.91 -5.00
N ARG A 83 -11.26 -4.19 -5.23
CA ARG A 83 -11.94 -5.34 -4.61
C ARG A 83 -11.39 -5.72 -3.23
N HIS A 84 -10.20 -5.22 -2.86
CA HIS A 84 -9.50 -5.69 -1.65
C HIS A 84 -10.35 -5.50 -0.38
N ILE A 85 -10.97 -4.33 -0.22
CA ILE A 85 -11.77 -4.02 0.96
C ILE A 85 -12.88 -2.99 0.67
N ALA A 86 -14.03 -3.18 1.30
CA ALA A 86 -15.16 -2.27 1.24
C ALA A 86 -15.18 -1.31 2.43
N HIS A 87 -15.94 -0.21 2.30
CA HIS A 87 -16.38 0.55 3.45
C HIS A 87 -17.57 -0.15 4.13
N PRO A 88 -17.57 -0.32 5.47
CA PRO A 88 -18.63 -1.06 6.18
C PRO A 88 -20.04 -0.49 5.95
N ASP A 89 -20.18 0.84 5.90
CA ASP A 89 -21.48 1.50 5.75
C ASP A 89 -21.85 1.84 4.29
N HIS A 90 -20.88 1.78 3.36
CA HIS A 90 -21.06 2.30 1.99
C HIS A 90 -20.73 1.28 0.90
N GLY A 91 -20.21 0.11 1.26
CA GLY A 91 -19.88 -0.97 0.33
C GLY A 91 -18.57 -0.74 -0.42
N PHE A 92 -18.45 -1.44 -1.56
CA PHE A 92 -17.28 -1.35 -2.42
C PHE A 92 -17.33 -0.11 -3.32
N TYR A 93 -16.18 0.20 -3.92
CA TYR A 93 -16.03 1.33 -4.83
C TYR A 93 -17.13 1.35 -5.89
N ASN A 94 -17.66 2.56 -6.12
CA ASN A 94 -18.70 2.83 -7.12
C ASN A 94 -19.98 1.98 -6.95
N GLY A 95 -20.26 1.51 -5.72
CA GLY A 95 -21.47 0.76 -5.38
C GLY A 95 -21.47 -0.68 -5.88
N ALA A 96 -20.31 -1.25 -6.17
CA ALA A 96 -20.20 -2.64 -6.61
C ALA A 96 -20.76 -3.61 -5.55
N ASP A 97 -21.50 -4.61 -6.00
CA ASP A 97 -22.09 -5.64 -5.14
C ASP A 97 -21.05 -6.72 -4.82
N GLY A 98 -20.61 -6.72 -3.56
CA GLY A 98 -19.62 -7.68 -3.04
C GLY A 98 -20.09 -9.13 -3.07
N ASP A 99 -21.39 -9.39 -3.02
CA ASP A 99 -21.94 -10.76 -3.05
C ASP A 99 -21.71 -11.43 -4.41
N THR A 100 -21.44 -10.63 -5.45
CA THR A 100 -21.12 -11.15 -6.78
C THR A 100 -19.66 -11.57 -6.92
N PHE A 101 -18.76 -11.17 -6.01
CA PHE A 101 -17.32 -11.38 -6.14
C PHE A 101 -16.94 -12.85 -5.98
N THR A 102 -16.92 -13.53 -7.11
CA THR A 102 -16.54 -14.93 -7.25
C THR A 102 -15.43 -15.10 -8.29
N PRO A 103 -14.69 -16.23 -8.29
CA PRO A 103 -13.66 -16.47 -9.30
C PRO A 103 -14.19 -16.29 -10.73
N GLY A 104 -13.51 -15.50 -11.55
CA GLY A 104 -13.90 -15.19 -12.92
C GLY A 104 -14.77 -13.94 -13.09
N THR A 105 -15.27 -13.32 -12.01
CA THR A 105 -15.97 -12.03 -12.10
C THR A 105 -14.99 -10.88 -12.34
N GLU A 106 -15.38 -9.93 -13.18
CA GLU A 106 -14.51 -8.84 -13.62
C GLU A 106 -14.70 -7.54 -12.82
N SER A 107 -15.85 -7.33 -12.15
CA SER A 107 -16.12 -6.08 -11.42
C SER A 107 -15.04 -5.75 -10.37
N LEU A 108 -14.39 -4.60 -10.49
CA LEU A 108 -13.27 -4.13 -9.64
C LEU A 108 -12.05 -5.06 -9.61
N SER A 109 -11.94 -6.02 -10.52
CA SER A 109 -10.79 -6.92 -10.57
C SER A 109 -9.56 -6.23 -11.12
N ILE A 110 -8.38 -6.59 -10.60
CA ILE A 110 -7.09 -6.01 -10.97
C ILE A 110 -6.75 -6.13 -12.46
N HIS A 111 -7.38 -7.05 -13.19
CA HIS A 111 -7.18 -7.20 -14.64
C HIS A 111 -7.53 -5.95 -15.45
N HIS A 112 -8.35 -5.03 -14.94
CA HIS A 112 -8.64 -3.75 -15.61
C HIS A 112 -7.37 -2.91 -15.84
N LEU A 113 -6.33 -3.13 -15.04
CA LEU A 113 -5.01 -2.51 -15.22
C LEU A 113 -4.24 -3.01 -16.45
N THR A 114 -4.71 -4.08 -17.10
CA THR A 114 -4.16 -4.50 -18.40
C THR A 114 -4.51 -3.51 -19.52
N HIS A 115 -5.54 -2.69 -19.33
CA HIS A 115 -5.97 -1.66 -20.30
C HIS A 115 -5.41 -0.27 -19.99
N LEU A 116 -5.08 0.01 -18.73
CA LEU A 116 -4.40 1.23 -18.29
C LEU A 116 -3.12 0.86 -17.54
N PRO A 117 -1.93 0.91 -18.19
CA PRO A 117 -0.69 0.65 -17.49
C PRO A 117 -0.48 1.69 -16.39
N ILE A 118 -0.06 1.25 -15.21
CA ILE A 118 0.40 2.15 -14.16
C ILE A 118 1.78 2.66 -14.57
N ALA A 119 1.77 3.76 -15.32
CA ALA A 119 2.96 4.46 -15.77
C ALA A 119 2.74 5.95 -15.58
N GLY A 120 3.74 6.65 -15.05
CA GLY A 120 3.61 8.04 -14.68
C GLY A 120 4.84 8.57 -13.97
N ARG A 121 4.68 9.71 -13.30
CA ARG A 121 5.69 10.23 -12.40
C ARG A 121 5.41 9.70 -11.00
N ALA A 122 6.45 9.19 -10.35
CA ALA A 122 6.41 8.86 -8.93
C ALA A 122 7.17 9.92 -8.13
N VAL A 123 6.67 10.25 -6.94
CA VAL A 123 7.32 11.14 -5.97
C VAL A 123 7.61 10.34 -4.71
N LEU A 124 8.88 10.21 -4.36
CA LEU A 124 9.32 9.62 -3.09
C LEU A 124 9.27 10.67 -1.98
N ILE A 125 8.69 10.30 -0.84
CA ILE A 125 8.71 11.04 0.42
C ILE A 125 9.44 10.15 1.44
N ASP A 126 10.68 10.48 1.75
CA ASP A 126 11.56 9.75 2.67
C ASP A 126 11.42 10.30 4.09
N VAL A 127 10.38 9.81 4.77
CA VAL A 127 10.02 10.20 6.14
C VAL A 127 11.09 9.73 7.12
N ASP A 128 11.63 8.53 6.91
CA ASP A 128 12.69 7.95 7.74
C ASP A 128 13.95 8.84 7.75
N ARG A 129 14.47 9.19 6.57
CA ARG A 129 15.64 10.06 6.44
C ARG A 129 15.41 11.43 7.07
N TYR A 130 14.24 12.02 6.82
CA TYR A 130 13.86 13.31 7.41
C TYR A 130 13.88 13.25 8.94
N LEU A 131 13.19 12.27 9.53
CA LEU A 131 13.09 12.13 10.98
C LEU A 131 14.43 11.78 11.64
N ALA A 132 15.27 10.98 11.00
CA ALA A 132 16.63 10.71 11.46
C ALA A 132 17.49 11.98 11.45
N ALA A 133 17.41 12.80 10.39
CA ALA A 133 18.15 14.06 10.27
C ALA A 133 17.72 15.11 11.31
N THR A 134 16.44 15.11 11.72
CA THR A 134 15.92 15.99 12.78
C THR A 134 16.13 15.44 14.19
N GLY A 135 16.79 14.29 14.35
CA GLY A 135 17.11 13.68 15.65
C GLY A 135 15.95 12.96 16.33
N THR A 136 14.93 12.58 15.58
CA THR A 136 13.71 11.92 16.06
C THR A 136 13.39 10.68 15.20
N PRO A 137 14.30 9.69 15.10
CA PRO A 137 14.11 8.53 14.24
C PRO A 137 12.83 7.76 14.58
N ILE A 138 12.27 7.07 13.60
CA ILE A 138 11.01 6.33 13.77
C ILE A 138 11.22 5.14 14.71
N ASP A 139 10.33 5.00 15.70
CA ASP A 139 10.25 3.81 16.53
C ASP A 139 9.35 2.75 15.89
N HIS A 140 9.96 1.90 15.07
CA HIS A 140 9.28 0.75 14.47
C HIS A 140 8.84 -0.28 15.50
N THR A 141 9.52 -0.37 16.65
CA THR A 141 9.20 -1.35 17.68
C THR A 141 7.88 -1.06 18.38
N ALA A 142 7.50 0.22 18.42
CA ALA A 142 6.22 0.70 18.93
C ALA A 142 5.12 0.81 17.86
N GLY A 143 5.40 0.48 16.59
CA GLY A 143 4.44 0.66 15.50
C GLY A 143 4.04 2.13 15.31
N GLN A 144 5.02 3.04 15.41
CA GLN A 144 4.78 4.48 15.50
C GLN A 144 3.81 5.02 14.41
N PRO A 145 2.71 5.69 14.80
CA PRO A 145 1.86 6.44 13.88
C PRO A 145 2.59 7.65 13.32
N VAL A 146 2.49 7.89 12.01
CA VAL A 146 3.12 9.02 11.32
C VAL A 146 2.04 10.00 10.84
N PRO A 147 1.87 11.17 11.49
CA PRO A 147 0.91 12.18 11.06
C PRO A 147 1.21 12.76 9.68
N LEU A 148 0.17 13.23 8.98
CA LEU A 148 0.31 13.96 7.71
C LEU A 148 1.27 15.16 7.81
N ALA A 149 1.26 15.87 8.95
CA ALA A 149 2.18 16.99 9.19
C ALA A 149 3.65 16.58 9.06
N THR A 150 4.01 15.37 9.50
CA THR A 150 5.37 14.84 9.36
C THR A 150 5.69 14.49 7.91
N ILE A 151 4.74 13.85 7.21
CA ILE A 151 4.90 13.46 5.80
C ILE A 151 5.08 14.71 4.92
N THR A 152 4.26 15.73 5.14
CA THR A 152 4.33 17.00 4.40
C THR A 152 5.56 17.83 4.76
N ALA A 153 6.04 17.76 6.01
CA ALA A 153 7.31 18.36 6.40
C ALA A 153 8.50 17.70 5.69
N ALA A 154 8.53 16.36 5.60
CA ALA A 154 9.55 15.63 4.85
C ALA A 154 9.53 15.99 3.36
N LEU A 155 8.35 16.06 2.74
CA LEU A 155 8.18 16.49 1.36
C LEU A 155 8.71 17.93 1.13
N HIS A 156 8.43 18.84 2.07
CA HIS A 156 8.90 20.23 2.00
C HIS A 156 10.41 20.33 2.18
N ASP A 157 11.00 19.62 3.14
CA ASP A 157 12.45 19.58 3.36
C ASP A 157 13.21 19.05 2.14
N GLN A 158 12.65 18.03 1.47
CA GLN A 158 13.15 17.51 0.20
C GLN A 158 13.02 18.50 -0.97
N GLY A 159 12.24 19.57 -0.84
CA GLY A 159 11.99 20.52 -1.91
C GLY A 159 11.28 19.92 -3.12
N THR A 160 10.45 18.88 -2.92
CA THR A 160 9.73 18.19 -3.99
C THR A 160 8.24 18.54 -3.96
N GLU A 161 7.60 18.60 -5.13
CA GLU A 161 6.17 18.90 -5.26
C GLU A 161 5.41 17.74 -5.90
N ILE A 162 4.21 17.50 -5.36
CA ILE A 162 3.23 16.58 -5.93
C ILE A 162 2.41 17.34 -6.97
N SER A 163 2.11 16.69 -8.09
CA SER A 163 1.18 17.19 -9.09
C SER A 163 0.11 16.15 -9.43
N PRO A 164 -1.01 16.58 -10.04
CA PRO A 164 -2.08 15.65 -10.43
C PRO A 164 -1.59 14.47 -11.26
N GLY A 165 -2.03 13.27 -10.88
CA GLY A 165 -1.65 12.02 -11.53
C GLY A 165 -0.34 11.42 -11.02
N ASP A 166 0.31 12.01 -10.03
CA ASP A 166 1.49 11.40 -9.43
C ASP A 166 1.13 10.13 -8.65
N ILE A 167 2.09 9.21 -8.65
CA ILE A 167 2.15 8.09 -7.70
C ILE A 167 3.00 8.55 -6.50
N VAL A 168 2.47 8.49 -5.29
CA VAL A 168 3.19 8.91 -4.08
C VAL A 168 3.78 7.68 -3.39
N LEU A 169 5.09 7.66 -3.24
CA LEU A 169 5.82 6.62 -2.52
C LEU A 169 6.24 7.17 -1.17
N ILE A 170 5.90 6.49 -0.07
CA ILE A 170 6.28 6.91 1.28
C ILE A 170 7.25 5.88 1.86
N ARG A 171 8.48 6.31 2.13
CA ARG A 171 9.49 5.48 2.78
C ARG A 171 9.52 5.76 4.28
N PHE A 172 9.12 4.76 5.06
CA PHE A 172 9.17 4.75 6.51
C PHE A 172 10.43 4.08 7.05
N GLY A 173 11.24 3.41 6.22
CA GLY A 173 12.39 2.62 6.70
C GLY A 173 11.97 1.29 7.35
N TRP A 174 10.70 0.89 7.19
CA TRP A 174 10.15 -0.27 7.89
C TRP A 174 10.77 -1.58 7.38
N LEU A 175 10.94 -1.72 6.05
CA LEU A 175 11.58 -2.89 5.47
C LEU A 175 13.06 -3.00 5.86
N ASP A 176 13.79 -1.88 5.86
CA ASP A 176 15.18 -1.84 6.34
C ASP A 176 15.27 -2.28 7.80
N HIS A 177 14.42 -1.72 8.67
CA HIS A 177 14.33 -2.13 10.06
C HIS A 177 14.03 -3.62 10.20
N TYR A 178 12.99 -4.11 9.50
CA TYR A 178 12.59 -5.50 9.52
C TYR A 178 13.74 -6.41 9.09
N ARG A 179 14.51 -6.08 8.05
CA ARG A 179 15.59 -6.94 7.51
C ARG A 179 16.85 -6.89 8.38
N ASN A 180 17.27 -5.69 8.77
CA ASN A 180 18.64 -5.42 9.21
C ASN A 180 18.76 -5.10 10.71
N HIS A 181 17.69 -4.61 11.34
CA HIS A 181 17.76 -4.04 12.69
C HIS A 181 16.87 -4.73 13.72
N SER A 182 15.79 -5.37 13.30
CA SER A 182 14.86 -6.05 14.20
C SER A 182 15.41 -7.37 14.73
N THR A 183 14.97 -7.77 15.93
CA THR A 183 15.24 -9.09 16.49
C THR A 183 14.26 -10.13 15.94
N LEU A 184 14.64 -11.42 15.99
CA LEU A 184 13.72 -12.52 15.67
C LEU A 184 12.45 -12.46 16.54
N GLU A 185 12.62 -12.23 17.84
CA GLU A 185 11.51 -12.09 18.79
C GLU A 185 10.52 -10.99 18.38
N TRP A 186 11.02 -9.84 17.91
CA TRP A 186 10.14 -8.77 17.43
C TRP A 186 9.34 -9.23 16.19
N ARG A 187 10.00 -9.87 15.20
CA ARG A 187 9.35 -10.39 13.99
C ARG A 187 8.28 -11.44 14.31
N GLU A 188 8.57 -12.37 15.22
CA GLU A 188 7.61 -13.38 15.67
C GLU A 188 6.43 -12.75 16.41
N ASN A 189 6.67 -11.72 17.23
CA ASN A 189 5.60 -10.99 17.91
C ASN A 189 4.65 -10.27 16.94
N LEU A 190 5.13 -9.81 15.78
CA LEU A 190 4.27 -9.18 14.79
C LEU A 190 3.15 -10.11 14.31
N VAL A 191 3.40 -11.42 14.20
CA VAL A 191 2.38 -12.42 13.81
C VAL A 191 1.16 -12.39 14.72
N HIS A 192 1.37 -12.12 16.01
CA HIS A 192 0.30 -12.17 17.01
C HIS A 192 -0.25 -10.79 17.37
N LYS A 193 0.59 -9.77 17.36
CA LYS A 193 0.25 -8.43 17.86
C LYS A 193 -0.05 -7.41 16.76
N GLN A 194 0.47 -7.62 15.55
CA GLN A 194 0.25 -6.77 14.37
C GLN A 194 0.55 -5.27 14.57
N PHE A 195 1.56 -4.88 15.37
CA PHE A 195 1.90 -3.46 15.51
C PHE A 195 2.79 -3.00 14.36
N HIS A 196 2.27 -2.13 13.49
CA HIS A 196 2.96 -1.67 12.28
C HIS A 196 3.05 -0.15 12.24
N THR A 197 4.24 0.39 11.99
CA THR A 197 4.43 1.81 11.64
C THR A 197 3.71 2.11 10.35
N GLY A 198 3.13 3.29 10.24
CA GLY A 198 2.58 3.79 8.98
C GLY A 198 1.89 5.13 9.15
N VAL A 199 1.17 5.55 8.12
CA VAL A 199 0.38 6.78 8.14
C VAL A 199 -0.65 6.74 9.28
N LEU A 200 -0.71 7.78 10.11
CA LEU A 200 -1.77 7.93 11.11
C LEU A 200 -3.12 8.14 10.41
N GLN A 201 -4.16 7.43 10.86
CA GLN A 201 -5.51 7.61 10.36
C GLN A 201 -6.00 9.04 10.59
N SER A 202 -6.28 9.79 9.51
CA SER A 202 -6.97 11.08 9.59
C SER A 202 -7.73 11.43 8.31
N GLN A 203 -8.77 12.25 8.45
CA GLN A 203 -9.48 12.82 7.30
C GLN A 203 -8.55 13.71 6.46
N ASP A 204 -7.64 14.44 7.11
CA ASP A 204 -6.68 15.31 6.43
C ASP A 204 -5.83 14.53 5.40
N VAL A 205 -5.44 13.28 5.68
CA VAL A 205 -4.69 12.45 4.71
C VAL A 205 -5.55 12.17 3.47
N VAL A 206 -6.79 11.76 3.67
CA VAL A 206 -7.75 11.46 2.60
C VAL A 206 -7.98 12.71 1.74
N GLU A 207 -8.23 13.85 2.38
CA GLU A 207 -8.41 15.14 1.70
C GLU A 207 -7.14 15.58 0.95
N TRP A 208 -5.96 15.43 1.58
CA TRP A 208 -4.70 15.80 0.98
C TRP A 208 -4.41 14.99 -0.28
N LEU A 209 -4.60 13.67 -0.25
CA LEU A 209 -4.44 12.79 -1.41
C LEU A 209 -5.40 13.17 -2.53
N TRP A 210 -6.68 13.41 -2.19
CA TRP A 210 -7.70 13.81 -3.16
C TRP A 210 -7.43 15.17 -3.80
N ASN A 211 -7.10 16.18 -2.99
CA ASN A 211 -6.87 17.55 -3.44
C ASN A 211 -5.65 17.64 -4.37
N HIS A 212 -4.62 16.82 -4.13
CA HIS A 212 -3.47 16.69 -5.03
C HIS A 212 -3.75 15.82 -6.26
N ARG A 213 -4.89 15.11 -6.30
CA ARG A 213 -5.25 14.14 -7.34
C ARG A 213 -4.16 13.07 -7.51
N VAL A 214 -3.71 12.54 -6.37
CA VAL A 214 -2.78 11.40 -6.34
C VAL A 214 -3.47 10.20 -6.99
N ALA A 215 -2.80 9.56 -7.94
CA ALA A 215 -3.36 8.43 -8.66
C ALA A 215 -3.33 7.16 -7.82
N MET A 216 -2.25 6.96 -7.06
CA MET A 216 -1.97 5.78 -6.26
C MET A 216 -0.95 6.14 -5.17
N VAL A 217 -1.04 5.45 -4.04
CA VAL A 217 -0.02 5.51 -2.98
C VAL A 217 0.68 4.17 -2.86
N ALA A 218 1.94 4.17 -2.46
CA ALA A 218 2.65 2.97 -2.05
C ALA A 218 3.63 3.27 -0.93
N ALA A 219 3.94 2.26 -0.11
CA ALA A 219 4.89 2.38 0.99
C ALA A 219 5.72 1.11 1.19
N ASP A 220 6.80 1.25 1.95
CA ASP A 220 7.74 0.19 2.31
C ASP A 220 7.35 -0.53 3.62
N ASN A 221 6.12 -0.39 4.10
CA ASN A 221 5.62 -1.04 5.31
C ASN A 221 4.55 -2.09 4.97
N PHE A 222 4.10 -2.82 6.00
CA PHE A 222 3.18 -3.95 5.84
C PHE A 222 1.74 -3.54 5.52
N ALA A 223 1.27 -2.39 6.00
CA ALA A 223 -0.15 -2.06 6.02
C ALA A 223 -0.46 -0.61 5.58
N PHE A 224 0.47 0.08 4.90
CA PHE A 224 0.45 1.51 4.52
C PHE A 224 0.19 2.52 5.68
N GLU A 225 -0.96 2.45 6.33
CA GLU A 225 -1.28 3.13 7.59
C GLU A 225 -0.70 2.39 8.81
N CYS A 226 -0.66 3.08 9.97
CA CYS A 226 -0.24 2.42 11.20
C CYS A 226 -1.30 1.42 11.68
N TRP A 227 -0.88 0.27 12.18
CA TRP A 227 -1.79 -0.75 12.70
C TRP A 227 -1.47 -1.07 14.16
N PRO A 228 -2.47 -1.26 15.03
CA PRO A 228 -3.91 -1.09 14.77
C PRO A 228 -4.30 0.38 14.60
N ALA A 229 -5.53 0.62 14.19
CA ALA A 229 -6.08 1.97 14.13
C ALA A 229 -5.98 2.65 15.50
N GLN A 230 -5.54 3.91 15.50
CA GLN A 230 -5.34 4.65 16.74
C GLN A 230 -6.67 5.04 17.41
N PRO A 231 -6.72 5.11 18.76
CA PRO A 231 -7.89 5.61 19.46
C PRO A 231 -8.32 7.00 18.93
N GLY A 232 -9.61 7.16 18.66
CA GLY A 232 -10.15 8.40 18.09
C GLY A 232 -10.02 8.53 16.58
N THR A 233 -9.59 7.48 15.87
CA THR A 233 -9.68 7.41 14.40
C THR A 233 -11.09 7.80 13.90
N PRO A 234 -11.19 8.61 12.83
CA PRO A 234 -12.48 9.03 12.28
C PRO A 234 -13.15 7.97 11.38
N PHE A 235 -12.56 6.78 11.24
CA PHE A 235 -13.00 5.75 10.28
C PHE A 235 -13.71 4.56 10.93
N LEU A 236 -14.17 4.70 12.17
CA LEU A 236 -15.05 3.70 12.79
C LEU A 236 -16.47 3.88 12.27
N SER A 237 -17.07 2.79 11.78
CA SER A 237 -18.52 2.75 11.52
C SER A 237 -19.32 2.90 12.81
N ASP A 238 -20.60 3.22 12.66
CA ASP A 238 -21.53 3.33 13.79
C ASP A 238 -21.58 2.05 14.63
N ALA A 239 -21.52 0.88 14.00
CA ALA A 239 -21.52 -0.41 14.70
C ALA A 239 -20.20 -0.68 15.45
N GLU A 240 -19.07 -0.31 14.85
CA GLU A 240 -17.75 -0.43 15.48
C GLU A 240 -17.60 0.48 16.69
N GLN A 241 -18.11 1.72 16.61
CA GLN A 241 -18.13 2.65 17.75
C GLN A 241 -18.92 2.11 18.94
N ARG A 242 -19.98 1.32 18.69
CA ARG A 242 -20.77 0.65 19.72
C ARG A 242 -20.13 -0.66 20.22
N GLY A 243 -19.01 -1.09 19.64
CA GLY A 243 -18.34 -2.35 19.97
C GLY A 243 -19.13 -3.59 19.54
N GLU A 244 -20.01 -3.46 18.54
CA GLU A 244 -20.89 -4.54 18.07
C GLU A 244 -20.18 -5.49 17.09
N THR A 245 -18.98 -5.14 16.66
CA THR A 245 -18.20 -5.85 15.65
C THR A 245 -16.85 -6.31 16.22
N GLY A 246 -16.44 -7.54 15.90
CA GLY A 246 -15.10 -8.06 16.18
C GLY A 246 -14.14 -7.95 14.99
N ASP A 247 -14.36 -6.98 14.09
CA ASP A 247 -13.59 -6.86 12.85
C ASP A 247 -12.17 -6.32 13.14
N PRO A 248 -11.10 -7.06 12.83
CA PRO A 248 -9.73 -6.57 13.00
C PRO A 248 -9.41 -5.32 12.18
N HIS A 249 -10.15 -5.06 11.11
CA HIS A 249 -10.00 -3.87 10.25
C HIS A 249 -10.77 -2.65 10.77
N ALA A 250 -11.38 -2.72 11.97
CA ALA A 250 -12.14 -1.60 12.51
C ALA A 250 -11.31 -0.31 12.63
N GLY A 251 -11.84 0.79 12.09
CA GLY A 251 -11.24 2.11 12.22
C GLY A 251 -10.04 2.39 11.30
N ILE A 252 -9.67 1.45 10.41
CA ILE A 252 -8.58 1.68 9.46
C ILE A 252 -9.02 2.57 8.29
N MET A 253 -8.09 3.37 7.80
CA MET A 253 -8.24 4.29 6.68
C MET A 253 -8.32 3.59 5.32
N HIS A 254 -7.83 2.36 5.16
CA HIS A 254 -7.90 1.55 3.92
C HIS A 254 -9.30 1.51 3.34
N ARG A 255 -10.30 1.35 4.20
CA ARG A 255 -11.71 1.26 3.81
C ARG A 255 -12.23 2.57 3.18
N ALA A 256 -11.72 3.71 3.63
CA ALA A 256 -12.02 5.00 3.03
C ALA A 256 -11.23 5.22 1.73
N LEU A 257 -9.93 4.88 1.70
CA LEU A 257 -9.10 5.05 0.52
C LEU A 257 -9.56 4.16 -0.64
N ILE A 258 -9.74 2.87 -0.40
CA ILE A 258 -10.10 1.90 -1.43
C ILE A 258 -11.61 1.96 -1.71
N GLY A 259 -12.44 1.78 -0.66
CA GLY A 259 -13.89 1.65 -0.81
C GLY A 259 -14.61 2.93 -1.22
N LEU A 260 -14.12 4.11 -0.81
CA LEU A 260 -14.78 5.38 -1.11
C LEU A 260 -14.04 6.17 -2.20
N LEU A 261 -12.76 6.47 -1.99
CA LEU A 261 -11.98 7.25 -2.95
C LEU A 261 -11.70 6.49 -4.24
N GLY A 262 -11.67 5.15 -4.18
CA GLY A 262 -11.24 4.32 -5.30
C GLY A 262 -9.73 4.37 -5.50
N MET A 263 -8.95 4.44 -4.42
CA MET A 263 -7.49 4.55 -4.47
C MET A 263 -6.81 3.21 -4.23
N PRO A 264 -6.11 2.65 -5.23
CA PRO A 264 -5.25 1.48 -5.01
C PRO A 264 -4.06 1.83 -4.11
N ILE A 265 -3.62 0.84 -3.34
CA ILE A 265 -2.55 0.98 -2.34
C ILE A 265 -1.46 -0.06 -2.60
N GLY A 266 -0.21 0.38 -2.68
CA GLY A 266 0.95 -0.50 -2.71
C GLY A 266 1.55 -0.70 -1.33
N GLU A 267 1.82 -1.94 -0.97
CA GLU A 267 2.43 -2.30 0.32
C GLU A 267 3.70 -3.10 0.10
N LEU A 268 4.64 -2.99 1.04
CA LEU A 268 5.93 -3.67 1.03
C LEU A 268 6.75 -3.40 -0.24
N TRP A 269 6.71 -2.18 -0.79
CA TRP A 269 7.57 -1.77 -1.91
C TRP A 269 9.00 -1.56 -1.39
N ASP A 270 10.00 -2.11 -2.07
CA ASP A 270 11.40 -1.96 -1.67
C ASP A 270 11.94 -0.59 -2.07
N LEU A 271 11.77 0.39 -1.19
CA LEU A 271 12.14 1.80 -1.45
C LEU A 271 13.57 2.15 -1.04
N ASP A 272 14.29 1.25 -0.37
CA ASP A 272 15.68 1.48 0.08
C ASP A 272 16.69 1.81 -1.04
N PRO A 273 16.55 1.28 -2.27
CA PRO A 273 17.45 1.65 -3.35
C PRO A 273 17.32 3.10 -3.87
N LEU A 274 16.26 3.85 -3.50
CA LEU A 274 15.93 5.19 -4.04
C LEU A 274 16.59 6.36 -3.30
#